data_AF-A0A939C1K7-F1
#
_entry.id   AF-A0A939C1K7-F1
#
_cell.length_a   1.000
_cell.length_b   1.000
_cell.length_c   1.000
_cell.angle_alpha   90.00
_cell.angle_beta   90.00
_cell.angle_gamma   90.00
#
_symmetry.space_group_name_H-M   'P 1'
#
loop_
_entity.id
_entity.type
_entity.pdbx_description
1 polymer ?
#
loop_
_entity_poly.entity_id
_entity_poly.type
_entity_poly.pdbx_seq_one_letter_code
_entity_poly.pdbx_strand_id
1 'polypeptide(L)'
;MTAPLRPAAVPTGELGQPGNLRARTTTRGRTEYAPQPAEQNWELTFPHSVRVYDQMRKTDGQVGSALNAIVQPILDAPWDLDTIGVKADVARFVRAELGLPGPGKPLERRRRGQAGIVWTEHLKEALLCLAWGFAPFEQTYEVTMPGDPGHPDDTDRPVVHLRKLGARLPSTLDRIEVARDGGLVGIWQKPIAGDWQATWGQGTQPGRDQAGNVLIPVDRLVMYVNGKEGADWTGTSILRNAYKHWLIADQLIRVDAQTVERNGMGLPIVEYQDPADRADAEDMVQQIRAGATAGIAYERGRFSVSLQGVSGTVVDALPKITAHQQAITKSVGAMFLDLGHDAGARSLGETFEQYFVRILRSWAKTVIASTATEHIVRDLVERNWGPDEAYPRIVPGDINTEQLSPEQLKTLTEAGLLVADDGMKQHVRTRWSLPEPDPEEEQDEPAAPANPFQPEPEPVDPVTGEPLPNPSPDGQQRNPFQPVAAAQYAAGVTTSTRATRRRGSPASR
;
A
#
# COMPACT_ATOMS: atom_id res chain seq x y z
N MET A 1 44.55 6.32 -33.61
CA MET A 1 43.52 5.32 -33.27
C MET A 1 43.94 4.62 -32.00
N THR A 2 43.40 5.04 -30.87
CA THR A 2 43.68 4.45 -29.55
C THR A 2 42.96 3.10 -29.49
N ALA A 3 43.70 2.01 -29.23
CA ALA A 3 43.12 0.68 -29.13
C ALA A 3 42.03 0.67 -28.03
N PRO A 4 40.86 0.05 -28.26
CA PRO A 4 39.84 -0.03 -27.23
C PRO A 4 40.42 -0.77 -26.02
N LEU A 5 40.38 -0.12 -24.85
CA LEU A 5 40.78 -0.71 -23.58
C LEU A 5 39.99 -2.02 -23.40
N ARG A 6 40.70 -3.15 -23.41
CA ARG A 6 40.09 -4.42 -23.00
C ARG A 6 39.73 -4.28 -21.52
N PRO A 7 38.44 -4.40 -21.14
CA PRO A 7 38.09 -4.40 -19.74
C PRO A 7 38.85 -5.54 -19.06
N ALA A 8 39.44 -5.26 -17.89
CA ALA A 8 40.01 -6.30 -17.03
C ALA A 8 38.95 -7.39 -16.79
N ALA A 9 39.36 -8.63 -16.56
CA ALA A 9 38.45 -9.76 -16.38
C ALA A 9 37.37 -9.42 -15.35
N VAL A 10 36.17 -9.09 -15.84
CA VAL A 10 35.02 -8.72 -15.01
C VAL A 10 34.45 -10.03 -14.46
N PRO A 11 34.16 -10.13 -13.16
CA PRO A 11 33.46 -11.29 -12.63
C PRO A 11 32.09 -11.41 -13.33
N THR A 12 31.89 -12.47 -14.11
CA THR A 12 30.66 -12.71 -14.90
C THR A 12 29.67 -13.66 -14.22
N GLY A 13 29.96 -14.14 -13.01
CA GLY A 13 29.11 -15.09 -12.32
C GLY A 13 29.38 -15.15 -10.82
N GLU A 14 28.37 -15.60 -10.08
CA GLU A 14 28.45 -15.74 -8.63
C GLU A 14 29.19 -17.03 -8.23
N LEU A 15 30.18 -16.91 -7.35
CA LEU A 15 30.87 -18.07 -6.78
C LEU A 15 30.07 -18.71 -5.63
N GLY A 16 29.31 -17.88 -4.89
CA GLY A 16 28.50 -18.28 -3.75
C GLY A 16 27.05 -18.61 -4.11
N GLN A 17 26.22 -18.75 -3.08
CA GLN A 17 24.76 -18.84 -3.20
C GLN A 17 24.13 -17.93 -2.15
N PRO A 18 22.99 -17.29 -2.44
CA PRO A 18 22.42 -16.23 -1.61
C PRO A 18 21.77 -16.71 -0.30
N GLY A 19 21.72 -18.02 -0.03
CA GLY A 19 21.00 -18.59 1.11
C GLY A 19 19.50 -18.76 0.84
N ASN A 20 18.80 -19.39 1.78
CA ASN A 20 17.37 -19.71 1.67
C ASN A 20 17.00 -20.52 0.42
N LEU A 21 17.88 -21.45 0.03
CA LEU A 21 17.78 -22.27 -1.18
C LEU A 21 17.88 -23.75 -0.81
N ARG A 22 17.03 -24.58 -1.40
CA ARG A 22 17.14 -26.04 -1.32
C ARG A 22 17.29 -26.63 -2.72
N ALA A 23 18.30 -27.47 -2.89
CA ALA A 23 18.45 -28.28 -4.09
C ALA A 23 17.54 -29.52 -4.02
N ARG A 24 16.90 -29.85 -5.14
CA ARG A 24 16.13 -31.06 -5.35
C ARG A 24 16.57 -31.71 -6.66
N THR A 25 16.91 -32.99 -6.60
CA THR A 25 17.17 -33.77 -7.81
C THR A 25 15.85 -34.34 -8.32
N THR A 26 15.50 -34.03 -9.56
CA THR A 26 14.35 -34.61 -10.25
C THR A 26 14.61 -36.07 -10.59
N THR A 27 13.53 -36.83 -10.88
CA THR A 27 13.61 -38.22 -11.35
C THR A 27 14.45 -38.38 -12.62
N ARG A 28 14.68 -37.30 -13.38
CA ARG A 28 15.50 -37.27 -14.60
C ARG A 28 16.96 -36.86 -14.36
N GLY A 29 17.39 -36.74 -13.10
CA GLY A 29 18.76 -36.36 -12.74
C GLY A 29 19.08 -34.87 -12.90
N ARG A 30 18.12 -34.03 -13.29
CA ARG A 30 18.28 -32.55 -13.28
C ARG A 30 18.17 -32.05 -11.85
N THR A 31 19.09 -31.19 -11.44
CA THR A 31 19.00 -30.45 -10.18
C THR A 31 18.18 -29.20 -10.39
N GLU A 32 17.10 -29.07 -9.62
CA GLU A 32 16.27 -27.88 -9.53
C GLU A 32 16.49 -27.26 -8.14
N TYR A 33 16.32 -25.94 -8.05
CA TYR A 33 16.38 -25.26 -6.76
C TYR A 33 15.02 -24.66 -6.42
N ALA A 34 14.68 -24.70 -5.14
CA ALA A 34 13.45 -24.16 -4.59
C ALA A 34 13.77 -23.21 -3.43
N PRO A 35 12.93 -22.18 -3.20
CA PRO A 35 12.99 -21.39 -1.98
C PRO A 35 12.89 -22.28 -0.74
N GLN A 36 13.75 -22.03 0.23
CA GLN A 36 13.73 -22.67 1.54
C GLN A 36 13.86 -21.57 2.60
N PRO A 37 12.75 -20.94 3.01
CA PRO A 37 12.77 -19.94 4.06
C PRO A 37 13.39 -20.51 5.35
N ALA A 38 14.03 -19.64 6.14
CA ALA A 38 14.51 -19.96 7.49
C ALA A 38 13.36 -20.06 8.52
N GLU A 39 12.22 -20.60 8.10
CA GLU A 39 11.03 -20.78 8.93
C GLU A 39 11.12 -22.12 9.67
N GLN A 40 11.00 -22.08 11.00
CA GLN A 40 11.03 -23.28 11.84
C GLN A 40 9.65 -23.95 11.93
N ASN A 41 8.56 -23.18 11.82
CA ASN A 41 7.22 -23.73 11.86
C ASN A 41 6.81 -24.26 10.48
N TRP A 42 6.64 -25.58 10.39
CA TRP A 42 6.24 -26.25 9.15
C TRP A 42 4.88 -25.77 8.62
N GLU A 43 3.94 -25.39 9.52
CA GLU A 43 2.62 -24.87 9.13
C GLU A 43 2.70 -23.52 8.43
N LEU A 44 3.76 -22.75 8.73
CA LEU A 44 4.04 -21.43 8.17
C LEU A 44 5.03 -21.47 7.01
N THR A 45 5.42 -22.67 6.58
CA THR A 45 6.22 -22.88 5.37
C THR A 45 5.29 -23.08 4.17
N PHE A 46 5.58 -22.43 3.05
CA PHE A 46 4.85 -22.64 1.80
C PHE A 46 4.94 -24.13 1.38
N PRO A 47 3.83 -24.79 0.95
CA PRO A 47 2.51 -24.23 0.62
C PRO A 47 1.50 -24.16 1.77
N HIS A 48 1.81 -24.72 2.94
CA HIS A 48 0.86 -24.80 4.08
C HIS A 48 0.50 -23.41 4.64
N SER A 49 1.47 -22.50 4.62
CA SER A 49 1.34 -21.12 5.11
C SER A 49 0.14 -20.38 4.54
N VAL A 50 -0.17 -20.59 3.26
CA VAL A 50 -1.26 -19.92 2.55
C VAL A 50 -2.60 -20.17 3.24
N ARG A 51 -2.86 -21.42 3.66
CA ARG A 51 -4.10 -21.79 4.34
C ARG A 51 -4.19 -21.15 5.73
N VAL A 52 -3.08 -21.14 6.47
CA VAL A 52 -3.04 -20.57 7.82
C VAL A 52 -3.30 -19.06 7.79
N TYR A 53 -2.61 -18.32 6.91
CA TYR A 53 -2.84 -16.88 6.76
C TYR A 53 -4.23 -16.55 6.22
N ASP A 54 -4.79 -17.39 5.34
CA ASP A 54 -6.17 -17.25 4.86
C ASP A 54 -7.19 -17.46 5.99
N GLN A 55 -6.95 -18.43 6.89
CA GLN A 55 -7.76 -18.63 8.08
C GLN A 55 -7.69 -17.41 9.00
N MET A 56 -6.49 -16.93 9.34
CA MET A 56 -6.32 -15.73 10.18
C MET A 56 -7.09 -14.54 9.64
N ARG A 57 -6.99 -14.26 8.34
CA ARG A 57 -7.68 -13.14 7.69
C ARG A 57 -9.20 -13.26 7.71
N LYS A 58 -9.75 -14.48 7.61
CA LYS A 58 -11.19 -14.72 7.46
C LYS A 58 -11.92 -14.96 8.77
N THR A 59 -11.24 -15.47 9.80
CA THR A 59 -11.89 -15.86 11.06
C THR A 59 -11.73 -14.83 12.17
N ASP A 60 -10.64 -14.07 12.18
CA ASP A 60 -10.34 -13.13 13.26
C ASP A 60 -10.64 -11.67 12.86
N GLY A 61 -11.52 -11.01 13.63
CA GLY A 61 -11.95 -9.63 13.37
C GLY A 61 -10.84 -8.60 13.58
N GLN A 62 -9.93 -8.81 14.53
CA GLN A 62 -8.82 -7.89 14.79
C GLN A 62 -7.79 -7.93 13.68
N VAL A 63 -7.45 -9.13 13.20
CA VAL A 63 -6.59 -9.34 12.02
C VAL A 63 -7.23 -8.72 10.79
N GLY A 64 -8.53 -8.95 10.56
CA GLY A 64 -9.27 -8.36 9.45
C GLY A 64 -9.27 -6.82 9.48
N SER A 65 -9.52 -6.23 10.65
CA SER A 65 -9.46 -4.78 10.86
C SER A 65 -8.08 -4.21 10.56
N ALA A 66 -7.02 -4.83 11.11
CA ALA A 66 -5.65 -4.38 10.91
C ALA A 66 -5.20 -4.49 9.44
N LEU A 67 -5.61 -5.55 8.72
CA LEU A 67 -5.35 -5.68 7.29
C LEU A 67 -6.08 -4.62 6.47
N ASN A 68 -7.35 -4.35 6.77
CA ASN A 68 -8.11 -3.31 6.07
C ASN A 68 -7.52 -1.91 6.31
N ALA A 69 -7.07 -1.63 7.53
CA ALA A 69 -6.39 -0.37 7.87
C ALA A 69 -5.09 -0.17 7.06
N ILE A 70 -4.46 -1.24 6.58
CA ILE A 70 -3.28 -1.18 5.70
C ILE A 70 -3.69 -1.09 4.23
N VAL A 71 -4.62 -1.94 3.80
CA VAL A 71 -4.98 -2.12 2.39
C VAL A 71 -5.77 -0.93 1.85
N GLN A 72 -6.76 -0.42 2.58
CA GLN A 72 -7.65 0.62 2.07
C GLN A 72 -6.90 1.93 1.77
N PRO A 73 -6.04 2.48 2.65
CA PRO A 73 -5.34 3.72 2.32
C PRO A 73 -4.37 3.60 1.14
N ILE A 74 -3.83 2.40 0.89
CA ILE A 74 -2.97 2.15 -0.28
C ILE A 74 -3.81 2.07 -1.57
N LEU A 75 -5.02 1.51 -1.49
CA LEU A 75 -5.96 1.48 -2.62
C LEU A 75 -6.48 2.87 -2.98
N ASP A 76 -6.79 3.68 -1.97
CA ASP A 76 -7.34 5.04 -2.14
C ASP A 76 -6.27 6.07 -2.52
N ALA A 77 -4.98 5.72 -2.37
CA ALA A 77 -3.87 6.60 -2.72
C ALA A 77 -3.97 7.03 -4.21
N PRO A 78 -3.70 8.31 -4.54
CA PRO A 78 -3.70 8.74 -5.93
C PRO A 78 -2.43 8.22 -6.62
N TRP A 79 -2.54 7.09 -7.32
CA TRP A 79 -1.43 6.50 -8.07
C TRP A 79 -1.16 7.27 -9.36
N ASP A 80 0.11 7.59 -9.62
CA ASP A 80 0.52 8.36 -10.78
C ASP A 80 1.83 7.84 -11.41
N LEU A 81 2.23 8.45 -12.52
CA LEU A 81 3.49 8.18 -13.22
C LEU A 81 4.45 9.36 -13.08
N ASP A 82 5.66 9.08 -12.61
CA ASP A 82 6.82 9.96 -12.71
C ASP A 82 7.38 9.86 -14.13
N THR A 83 7.21 10.94 -14.91
CA THR A 83 7.53 11.01 -16.34
C THR A 83 8.76 11.87 -16.63
N ILE A 84 9.53 12.26 -15.61
CA ILE A 84 10.71 13.11 -15.77
C ILE A 84 11.73 12.41 -16.68
N GLY A 85 12.06 13.06 -17.80
CA GLY A 85 13.04 12.54 -18.77
C GLY A 85 12.51 11.46 -19.72
N VAL A 86 11.20 11.20 -19.73
CA VAL A 86 10.55 10.21 -20.61
C VAL A 86 9.82 10.91 -21.75
N LYS A 87 9.82 10.30 -22.95
CA LYS A 87 9.05 10.84 -24.09
C LYS A 87 7.55 10.89 -23.76
N ALA A 88 6.90 11.98 -24.16
CA ALA A 88 5.48 12.22 -23.88
C ALA A 88 4.58 11.09 -24.43
N ASP A 89 4.92 10.53 -25.60
CA ASP A 89 4.13 9.44 -26.20
C ASP A 89 4.25 8.13 -25.41
N VAL A 90 5.44 7.81 -24.88
CA VAL A 90 5.67 6.64 -24.02
C VAL A 90 4.88 6.79 -22.72
N ALA A 91 4.94 7.97 -22.10
CA ALA A 91 4.18 8.27 -20.88
C ALA A 91 2.67 8.19 -21.11
N ARG A 92 2.17 8.73 -22.21
CA ARG A 92 0.75 8.66 -22.61
C ARG A 92 0.31 7.22 -22.82
N PHE A 93 1.12 6.43 -23.52
CA PHE A 93 0.86 5.02 -23.78
C PHE A 93 0.80 4.19 -22.49
N VAL A 94 1.82 4.28 -21.63
CA VAL A 94 1.84 3.55 -20.36
C VAL A 94 0.65 3.94 -19.47
N ARG A 95 0.31 5.23 -19.42
CA ARG A 95 -0.87 5.71 -18.68
C ARG A 95 -2.16 5.09 -19.23
N ALA A 96 -2.29 5.06 -20.56
CA ALA A 96 -3.43 4.49 -21.25
C ALA A 96 -3.54 2.96 -21.08
N GLU A 97 -2.44 2.23 -20.96
CA GLU A 97 -2.43 0.77 -20.73
C GLU A 97 -2.74 0.41 -19.27
N LEU A 98 -2.19 1.16 -18.29
CA LEU A 98 -2.45 0.95 -16.86
C LEU A 98 -3.83 1.45 -16.41
N GLY A 99 -4.48 2.30 -17.20
CA GLY A 99 -5.80 2.84 -16.89
C GLY A 99 -5.76 3.90 -15.79
N LEU A 100 -4.67 4.65 -15.75
CA LEU A 100 -4.50 5.76 -14.81
C LEU A 100 -5.10 7.04 -15.42
N PRO A 101 -5.87 7.85 -14.66
CA PRO A 101 -6.42 9.11 -15.15
C PRO A 101 -5.29 10.10 -15.50
N GLY A 102 -5.44 10.93 -16.52
CA GLY A 102 -4.49 12.01 -16.79
C GLY A 102 -4.58 13.13 -15.73
N PRO A 103 -3.52 13.92 -15.50
CA PRO A 103 -3.60 15.08 -14.60
C PRO A 103 -4.74 16.02 -15.06
N GLY A 104 -5.76 16.19 -14.21
CA GLY A 104 -6.92 17.04 -14.50
C GLY A 104 -7.81 16.60 -15.68
N LYS A 105 -7.66 15.37 -16.18
CA LYS A 105 -8.46 14.85 -17.29
C LYS A 105 -9.25 13.60 -16.87
N PRO A 106 -10.53 13.47 -17.28
CA PRO A 106 -11.28 12.24 -17.05
C PRO A 106 -10.59 11.06 -17.76
N LEU A 107 -10.80 9.85 -17.26
CA LEU A 107 -10.37 8.63 -17.92
C LEU A 107 -10.94 8.62 -19.35
N GLU A 108 -10.06 8.55 -20.35
CA GLU A 108 -10.50 8.42 -21.73
C GLU A 108 -11.34 7.14 -21.87
N ARG A 109 -12.50 7.28 -22.53
CA ARG A 109 -13.49 6.21 -22.67
C ARG A 109 -12.88 5.04 -23.46
N ARG A 110 -12.40 4.01 -22.76
CA ARG A 110 -12.02 2.74 -23.39
C ARG A 110 -13.26 2.06 -23.97
N ARG A 111 -13.17 1.58 -25.22
CA ARG A 111 -14.22 0.70 -25.78
C ARG A 111 -14.19 -0.63 -25.01
N ARG A 112 -15.35 -1.23 -24.70
CA ARG A 112 -15.38 -2.58 -24.12
C ARG A 112 -14.65 -3.53 -25.07
N GLY A 113 -13.63 -4.23 -24.58
CA GLY A 113 -12.79 -5.13 -25.39
C GLY A 113 -11.50 -4.51 -25.92
N GLN A 114 -11.22 -3.23 -25.64
CA GLN A 114 -9.92 -2.63 -25.90
C GLN A 114 -8.91 -3.09 -24.83
N ALA A 115 -7.67 -3.36 -25.25
CA ALA A 115 -6.60 -3.81 -24.37
C ALA A 115 -6.23 -2.74 -23.31
N GLY A 116 -5.64 -3.19 -22.21
CA GLY A 116 -5.31 -2.41 -21.01
C GLY A 116 -5.91 -3.01 -19.74
N ILE A 117 -5.35 -2.65 -18.60
CA ILE A 117 -5.81 -3.07 -17.27
C ILE A 117 -6.47 -1.92 -16.51
N VAL A 118 -7.21 -2.24 -15.46
CA VAL A 118 -7.65 -1.27 -14.46
C VAL A 118 -6.68 -1.36 -13.28
N TRP A 119 -5.89 -0.31 -13.05
CA TRP A 119 -4.86 -0.29 -12.02
C TRP A 119 -5.41 -0.66 -10.63
N THR A 120 -6.57 -0.10 -10.24
CA THR A 120 -7.18 -0.36 -8.93
C THR A 120 -7.58 -1.83 -8.73
N GLU A 121 -8.07 -2.51 -9.78
CA GLU A 121 -8.41 -3.94 -9.72
C GLU A 121 -7.15 -4.79 -9.54
N HIS A 122 -6.11 -4.49 -10.31
CA HIS A 122 -4.80 -5.14 -10.19
C HIS A 122 -4.20 -4.91 -8.80
N LEU A 123 -4.24 -3.68 -8.30
CA LEU A 123 -3.69 -3.31 -6.99
C LEU A 123 -4.38 -4.05 -5.85
N LYS A 124 -5.70 -4.23 -5.91
CA LYS A 124 -6.47 -4.99 -4.91
C LYS A 124 -5.99 -6.44 -4.81
N GLU A 125 -5.67 -7.07 -5.93
CA GLU A 125 -5.12 -8.42 -5.93
C GLU A 125 -3.63 -8.42 -5.55
N ALA A 126 -2.86 -7.43 -5.98
CA ALA A 126 -1.43 -7.34 -5.72
C ALA A 126 -1.13 -7.17 -4.22
N LEU A 127 -1.94 -6.38 -3.51
CA LEU A 127 -1.81 -6.18 -2.06
C LEU A 127 -2.00 -7.46 -1.23
N LEU A 128 -2.54 -8.53 -1.81
CA LEU A 128 -2.58 -9.84 -1.17
C LEU A 128 -1.17 -10.39 -0.89
N CYS A 129 -0.13 -9.87 -1.54
CA CYS A 129 1.27 -10.18 -1.22
C CYS A 129 1.61 -9.84 0.23
N LEU A 130 0.98 -8.82 0.84
CA LEU A 130 1.22 -8.50 2.24
C LEU A 130 0.68 -9.61 3.16
N ALA A 131 -0.49 -10.17 2.82
CA ALA A 131 -1.15 -11.22 3.61
C ALA A 131 -0.47 -12.59 3.47
N TRP A 132 -0.07 -12.99 2.27
CA TRP A 132 0.53 -14.31 2.03
C TRP A 132 2.07 -14.31 1.96
N GLY A 133 2.70 -13.14 1.88
CA GLY A 133 4.13 -12.96 1.62
C GLY A 133 4.43 -12.67 0.15
N PHE A 134 3.63 -13.22 -0.77
CA PHE A 134 3.81 -13.01 -2.20
C PHE A 134 2.51 -13.10 -3.01
N ALA A 135 2.51 -12.50 -4.20
CA ALA A 135 1.42 -12.56 -5.17
C ALA A 135 1.97 -12.58 -6.61
N PRO A 136 1.86 -13.71 -7.34
CA PRO A 136 2.28 -13.80 -8.73
C PRO A 136 1.15 -13.40 -9.70
N PHE A 137 1.54 -12.72 -10.77
CA PHE A 137 0.68 -12.37 -11.90
C PHE A 137 1.31 -12.82 -13.21
N GLU A 138 0.50 -13.38 -14.10
CA GLU A 138 0.88 -13.72 -15.45
C GLU A 138 0.53 -12.57 -16.40
N GLN A 139 1.53 -12.07 -17.15
CA GLN A 139 1.35 -11.04 -18.15
C GLN A 139 0.93 -11.63 -19.48
N THR A 140 -0.14 -11.09 -20.05
CA THR A 140 -0.60 -11.43 -21.40
C THR A 140 -0.73 -10.17 -22.23
N TYR A 141 -0.30 -10.26 -23.48
CA TYR A 141 -0.27 -9.14 -24.42
C TYR A 141 -1.14 -9.41 -25.64
N GLU A 142 -1.56 -8.35 -26.28
CA GLU A 142 -2.27 -8.34 -27.55
C GLU A 142 -1.51 -7.42 -28.51
N VAL A 143 -1.33 -7.86 -29.75
CA VAL A 143 -0.62 -7.07 -30.77
C VAL A 143 -1.64 -6.56 -31.77
N THR A 144 -1.64 -5.26 -32.00
CA THR A 144 -2.46 -4.59 -33.01
C THR A 144 -1.58 -4.15 -34.18
N MET A 145 -2.11 -4.26 -35.40
CA MET A 145 -1.46 -3.83 -36.63
C MET A 145 -2.12 -2.53 -37.16
N PRO A 146 -1.41 -1.75 -38.00
CA PRO A 146 -2.01 -0.62 -38.71
C PRO A 146 -3.31 -1.02 -39.43
N GLY A 147 -4.42 -0.39 -39.06
CA GLY A 147 -5.77 -0.67 -39.58
C GLY A 147 -6.65 -1.55 -38.68
N ASP A 148 -6.10 -2.14 -37.62
CA ASP A 148 -6.88 -2.92 -36.65
C ASP A 148 -7.67 -2.00 -35.69
N PRO A 149 -8.85 -2.41 -35.20
CA PRO A 149 -9.58 -1.67 -34.18
C PRO A 149 -8.78 -1.51 -32.88
N GLY A 150 -8.48 -0.26 -32.50
CA GLY A 150 -7.73 0.05 -31.27
C GLY A 150 -6.24 0.29 -31.49
N HIS A 151 -5.75 0.12 -32.72
CA HIS A 151 -4.43 0.55 -33.14
C HIS A 151 -4.35 2.09 -33.18
N PRO A 152 -3.27 2.73 -32.66
CA PRO A 152 -3.10 4.18 -32.76
C PRO A 152 -3.00 4.68 -34.21
N ASP A 153 -3.86 5.62 -34.59
CA ASP A 153 -3.92 6.18 -35.95
C ASP A 153 -2.61 6.88 -36.40
N ASP A 154 -1.79 7.31 -35.44
CA ASP A 154 -0.54 8.05 -35.64
C ASP A 154 0.69 7.15 -35.84
N THR A 155 0.52 5.82 -35.78
CA THR A 155 1.61 4.86 -35.67
C THR A 155 1.56 3.85 -36.81
N ASP A 156 2.59 3.74 -37.65
CA ASP A 156 2.62 2.80 -38.80
C ASP A 156 3.45 1.52 -38.51
N ARG A 157 3.38 1.01 -37.28
CA ARG A 157 4.11 -0.17 -36.79
C ARG A 157 3.24 -0.99 -35.84
N PRO A 158 3.48 -2.30 -35.64
CA PRO A 158 2.73 -3.07 -34.65
C PRO A 158 2.91 -2.49 -33.24
N VAL A 159 1.81 -2.43 -32.47
CA VAL A 159 1.80 -1.98 -31.08
C VAL A 159 1.43 -3.16 -30.18
N VAL A 160 2.21 -3.35 -29.10
CA VAL A 160 1.99 -4.41 -28.12
C VAL A 160 1.26 -3.81 -26.92
N HIS A 161 0.00 -4.17 -26.76
CA HIS A 161 -0.87 -3.75 -25.66
C HIS A 161 -0.90 -4.79 -24.54
N LEU A 162 -1.08 -4.33 -23.31
CA LEU A 162 -1.24 -5.19 -22.14
C LEU A 162 -2.68 -5.69 -22.07
N ARG A 163 -2.91 -6.95 -22.44
CA ARG A 163 -4.26 -7.53 -22.47
C ARG A 163 -4.80 -7.81 -21.07
N LYS A 164 -4.00 -8.45 -20.22
CA LYS A 164 -4.40 -8.85 -18.86
C LYS A 164 -3.19 -9.15 -17.99
N LEU A 165 -3.28 -8.74 -16.73
CA LEU A 165 -2.49 -9.26 -15.62
C LEU A 165 -3.32 -10.30 -14.88
N GLY A 166 -3.07 -11.58 -15.14
CA GLY A 166 -3.82 -12.68 -14.55
C GLY A 166 -3.22 -13.10 -13.22
N ALA A 167 -3.90 -12.84 -12.10
CA ALA A 167 -3.45 -13.37 -10.81
C ALA A 167 -3.37 -14.90 -10.80
N ARG A 168 -2.29 -15.40 -10.21
CA ARG A 168 -2.08 -16.82 -9.94
C ARG A 168 -2.08 -16.98 -8.44
N LEU A 169 -3.26 -17.24 -7.87
CA LEU A 169 -3.43 -17.28 -6.41
C LEU A 169 -2.43 -18.27 -5.79
N PRO A 170 -1.73 -17.90 -4.69
CA PRO A 170 -0.74 -18.77 -4.06
C PRO A 170 -1.26 -20.16 -3.68
N SER A 171 -2.56 -20.31 -3.41
CA SER A 171 -3.20 -21.60 -3.10
C SER A 171 -3.24 -22.59 -4.28
N THR A 172 -3.14 -22.09 -5.51
CA THR A 172 -3.15 -22.90 -6.74
C THR A 172 -1.76 -23.34 -7.18
N LEU A 173 -0.72 -22.77 -6.56
CA LEU A 173 0.67 -23.07 -6.89
C LEU A 173 1.09 -24.39 -6.24
N ASP A 174 1.93 -25.12 -6.97
CA ASP A 174 2.63 -26.30 -6.45
C ASP A 174 3.96 -25.91 -5.81
N ARG A 175 4.79 -25.18 -6.55
CA ARG A 175 6.14 -24.79 -6.14
C ARG A 175 6.66 -23.58 -6.93
N ILE A 176 7.67 -22.92 -6.37
CA ILE A 176 8.44 -21.86 -7.03
C ILE A 176 9.81 -22.45 -7.40
N GLU A 177 10.25 -22.25 -8.64
CA GLU A 177 11.57 -22.66 -9.12
C GLU A 177 12.49 -21.44 -9.20
N VAL A 178 13.69 -21.61 -8.65
CA VAL A 178 14.72 -20.58 -8.59
C VAL A 178 16.02 -21.12 -9.18
N ALA A 179 16.87 -20.21 -9.63
CA ALA A 179 18.21 -20.54 -10.12
C ALA A 179 19.19 -20.60 -8.94
N ARG A 180 20.42 -21.08 -9.20
CA ARG A 180 21.46 -21.24 -8.17
C ARG A 180 21.91 -19.90 -7.56
N ASP A 181 21.84 -18.84 -8.35
CA ASP A 181 22.07 -17.43 -7.96
C ASP A 181 20.88 -16.82 -7.19
N GLY A 182 19.78 -17.58 -7.03
CA GLY A 182 18.55 -17.11 -6.40
C GLY A 182 17.65 -16.27 -7.30
N GLY A 183 17.94 -16.16 -8.60
CA GLY A 183 17.03 -15.60 -9.58
C GLY A 183 15.75 -16.43 -9.72
N LEU A 184 14.61 -15.80 -10.00
CA LEU A 184 13.36 -16.51 -10.28
C LEU A 184 13.44 -17.18 -11.65
N VAL A 185 13.18 -18.48 -11.71
CA VAL A 185 13.07 -19.21 -13.00
C VAL A 185 11.61 -19.26 -13.44
N GLY A 186 10.70 -19.52 -12.51
CA GLY A 186 9.28 -19.57 -12.78
C GLY A 186 8.47 -20.15 -11.61
N ILE A 187 7.17 -20.29 -11.84
CA ILE A 187 6.24 -20.92 -10.89
C ILE A 187 5.56 -22.11 -11.54
N TRP A 188 5.34 -23.14 -10.74
CA TRP A 188 4.60 -24.33 -11.14
C TRP A 188 3.20 -24.26 -10.58
N GLN A 189 2.19 -24.34 -11.45
CA GLN A 189 0.78 -24.29 -11.07
C GLN A 189 0.11 -25.64 -11.29
N LYS A 190 -0.76 -26.03 -10.35
CA LYS A 190 -1.55 -27.25 -10.46
C LYS A 190 -2.63 -27.08 -11.52
N PRO A 191 -2.90 -28.09 -12.36
CA PRO A 191 -4.01 -28.04 -13.29
C PRO A 191 -5.33 -28.00 -12.52
N ILE A 192 -6.35 -27.42 -13.14
CA ILE A 192 -7.71 -27.40 -12.57
C ILE A 192 -8.21 -28.85 -12.52
N ALA A 193 -8.75 -29.25 -11.36
CA ALA A 193 -9.32 -30.59 -11.18
C ALA A 193 -10.46 -30.82 -12.19
N GLY A 194 -10.38 -31.90 -12.96
CA GLY A 194 -11.37 -32.24 -13.99
C GLY A 194 -11.15 -31.57 -15.35
N ASP A 195 -10.07 -30.80 -15.53
CA ASP A 195 -9.66 -30.33 -16.86
C ASP A 195 -9.19 -31.53 -17.71
N TRP A 196 -10.11 -32.08 -18.49
CA TRP A 196 -9.88 -33.23 -19.37
C TRP A 196 -8.84 -32.94 -20.45
N GLN A 197 -8.70 -31.68 -20.90
CA GLN A 197 -7.64 -31.28 -21.84
C GLN A 197 -6.26 -31.35 -21.19
N ALA A 198 -6.17 -31.09 -19.87
CA ALA A 198 -4.93 -31.24 -19.12
C ALA A 198 -4.58 -32.69 -18.76
N THR A 199 -5.56 -33.61 -18.77
CA THR A 199 -5.43 -34.95 -18.17
C THR A 199 -5.06 -36.05 -19.18
N TRP A 200 -5.41 -35.92 -20.47
CA TRP A 200 -5.17 -36.98 -21.48
C TRP A 200 -4.02 -36.73 -22.45
N GLY A 201 -3.28 -35.64 -22.27
CA GLY A 201 -1.95 -35.48 -22.84
C GLY A 201 -0.89 -36.14 -21.96
N GLN A 202 -0.97 -37.46 -21.75
CA GLN A 202 0.13 -38.21 -21.12
C GLN A 202 1.36 -38.17 -22.04
N GLY A 203 2.20 -37.17 -21.82
CA GLY A 203 3.42 -36.94 -22.58
C GLY A 203 3.97 -35.57 -22.25
N THR A 204 5.28 -35.45 -22.25
CA THR A 204 6.06 -34.20 -22.13
C THR A 204 5.61 -33.17 -23.17
N GLN A 205 4.53 -32.46 -22.89
CA GLN A 205 4.28 -31.18 -23.54
C GLN A 205 5.33 -30.19 -22.99
N PRO A 206 5.98 -29.39 -23.86
CA PRO A 206 6.89 -28.34 -23.40
C PRO A 206 6.19 -27.48 -22.34
N GLY A 207 6.81 -27.34 -21.17
CA GLY A 207 6.24 -26.58 -20.05
C GLY A 207 5.32 -27.34 -19.10
N ARG A 208 5.21 -28.68 -19.18
CA ARG A 208 4.51 -29.50 -18.19
C ARG A 208 5.40 -30.55 -17.51
N ASP A 209 5.15 -30.81 -16.22
CA ASP A 209 5.81 -31.91 -15.49
C ASP A 209 5.01 -33.22 -15.55
N GLN A 210 5.55 -34.28 -14.95
CA GLN A 210 4.92 -35.61 -14.92
C GLN A 210 3.60 -35.64 -14.15
N ALA A 211 3.37 -34.68 -13.25
CA ALA A 211 2.13 -34.53 -12.50
C ALA A 211 1.11 -33.65 -13.24
N GLY A 212 1.43 -33.18 -14.45
CA GLY A 212 0.58 -32.31 -15.25
C GLY A 212 0.61 -30.84 -14.81
N ASN A 213 1.50 -30.46 -13.89
CA ASN A 213 1.68 -29.06 -13.49
C ASN A 213 2.25 -28.25 -14.65
N VAL A 214 1.80 -27.01 -14.76
CA VAL A 214 2.22 -26.08 -15.81
C VAL A 214 3.30 -25.15 -15.25
N LEU A 215 4.42 -25.04 -15.95
CA LEU A 215 5.45 -24.05 -15.68
C LEU A 215 5.07 -22.72 -16.33
N ILE A 216 4.95 -21.68 -15.52
CA ILE A 216 4.89 -20.29 -15.99
C ILE A 216 6.29 -19.70 -15.80
N PRO A 217 7.00 -19.37 -16.88
CA PRO A 217 8.37 -18.86 -16.81
C PRO A 217 8.43 -17.38 -16.41
N VAL A 218 9.59 -16.95 -15.91
CA VAL A 218 9.82 -15.58 -15.39
C VAL A 218 9.56 -14.46 -16.40
N ASP A 219 9.75 -14.70 -17.70
CA ASP A 219 9.51 -13.72 -18.79
C ASP A 219 8.03 -13.32 -18.95
N ARG A 220 7.13 -14.02 -18.24
CA ARG A 220 5.69 -13.74 -18.21
C ARG A 220 5.20 -13.42 -16.81
N LEU A 221 6.07 -13.34 -15.81
CA LEU A 221 5.67 -13.22 -14.41
C LEU A 221 5.99 -11.84 -13.82
N VAL A 222 5.01 -11.30 -13.11
CA VAL A 222 5.20 -10.19 -12.17
C VAL A 222 5.02 -10.78 -10.78
N MET A 223 6.10 -10.81 -10.01
CA MET A 223 6.11 -11.43 -8.69
C MET A 223 6.24 -10.36 -7.61
N TYR A 224 5.12 -10.02 -6.96
CA TYR A 224 5.15 -9.16 -5.78
C TYR A 224 5.58 -9.99 -4.58
N VAL A 225 6.69 -9.62 -3.93
CA VAL A 225 7.21 -10.31 -2.74
C VAL A 225 7.44 -9.30 -1.63
N ASN A 226 6.82 -9.51 -0.48
CA ASN A 226 7.05 -8.73 0.73
C ASN A 226 8.22 -9.33 1.52
N GLY A 227 9.18 -8.49 1.94
CA GLY A 227 10.28 -8.94 2.80
C GLY A 227 11.12 -10.09 2.20
N LYS A 228 11.49 -9.98 0.92
CA LYS A 228 12.34 -10.98 0.23
C LYS A 228 13.73 -11.06 0.88
N GLU A 229 14.13 -12.25 1.30
CA GLU A 229 15.45 -12.54 1.90
C GLU A 229 16.24 -13.57 1.07
N GLY A 230 17.37 -13.17 0.50
CA GLY A 230 18.19 -14.09 -0.33
C GLY A 230 17.41 -14.64 -1.53
N ALA A 231 17.42 -15.97 -1.71
CA ALA A 231 16.64 -16.67 -2.73
C ALA A 231 15.19 -17.00 -2.30
N ASP A 232 14.70 -16.46 -1.18
CA ASP A 232 13.33 -16.71 -0.75
C ASP A 232 12.31 -15.86 -1.49
N TRP A 233 11.73 -16.43 -2.55
CA TRP A 233 10.64 -15.82 -3.31
C TRP A 233 9.25 -16.04 -2.70
N THR A 234 9.14 -16.76 -1.57
CA THR A 234 7.88 -16.88 -0.83
C THR A 234 7.64 -15.66 0.08
N GLY A 235 8.70 -14.94 0.44
CA GLY A 235 8.61 -13.72 1.22
C GLY A 235 8.06 -13.93 2.63
N THR A 236 7.85 -12.82 3.33
CA THR A 236 7.34 -12.81 4.71
C THR A 236 5.97 -12.14 4.77
N SER A 237 4.98 -12.85 5.28
CA SER A 237 3.66 -12.28 5.57
C SER A 237 3.73 -11.29 6.74
N ILE A 238 3.00 -10.18 6.67
CA ILE A 238 2.86 -9.25 7.81
C ILE A 238 2.16 -9.91 9.01
N LEU A 239 1.38 -10.98 8.76
CA LEU A 239 0.69 -11.75 9.79
C LEU A 239 1.61 -12.74 10.51
N ARG A 240 2.85 -12.91 10.06
CA ARG A 240 3.79 -13.90 10.62
C ARG A 240 4.04 -13.67 12.11
N ASN A 241 4.17 -12.42 12.53
CA ASN A 241 4.38 -12.05 13.94
C ASN A 241 3.10 -12.10 14.76
N ALA A 242 1.95 -11.88 14.12
CA ALA A 242 0.63 -11.97 14.74
C ALA A 242 0.18 -13.41 15.01
N TYR A 243 0.70 -14.41 14.26
CA TYR A 243 0.26 -15.80 14.33
C TYR A 243 0.21 -16.37 15.76
N LYS A 244 1.26 -16.18 16.56
CA LYS A 244 1.29 -16.69 17.94
C LYS A 244 0.21 -16.06 18.83
N HIS A 245 -0.09 -14.78 18.62
CA HIS A 245 -1.05 -14.04 19.42
C HIS A 245 -2.47 -14.40 19.02
N TRP A 246 -2.72 -14.59 17.73
CA TRP A 246 -3.98 -15.11 17.21
C TRP A 246 -4.28 -16.51 17.77
N LEU A 247 -3.31 -17.43 17.75
CA LEU A 247 -3.52 -18.79 18.24
C LEU A 247 -3.88 -18.82 19.74
N ILE A 248 -3.15 -18.04 20.55
CA ILE A 248 -3.41 -17.96 21.99
C ILE A 248 -4.74 -17.25 22.26
N ALA A 249 -5.06 -16.17 21.53
CA ALA A 249 -6.32 -15.46 21.68
C ALA A 249 -7.52 -16.37 21.33
N ASP A 250 -7.48 -17.10 20.22
CA ASP A 250 -8.54 -18.05 19.84
C ASP A 250 -8.73 -19.13 20.92
N GLN A 251 -7.63 -19.68 21.45
CA GLN A 251 -7.71 -20.66 22.54
C GLN A 251 -8.30 -20.05 23.82
N LEU A 252 -7.90 -18.84 24.20
CA LEU A 252 -8.43 -18.15 25.37
C LEU A 252 -9.91 -17.85 25.23
N ILE A 253 -10.38 -17.41 24.06
CA ILE A 253 -11.81 -17.17 23.79
C ILE A 253 -12.62 -18.45 23.99
N ARG A 254 -12.14 -19.60 23.50
CA ARG A 254 -12.81 -20.89 23.69
C ARG A 254 -12.86 -21.32 25.16
N VAL A 255 -11.75 -21.18 25.87
CA VAL A 255 -11.66 -21.54 27.31
C VAL A 255 -12.50 -20.59 28.16
N ASP A 256 -12.57 -19.31 27.79
CA ASP A 256 -13.38 -18.31 28.49
C ASP A 256 -14.88 -18.63 28.36
N ALA A 257 -15.35 -18.97 27.15
CA ALA A 257 -16.73 -19.42 26.95
C ALA A 257 -17.09 -20.62 27.86
N GLN A 258 -16.20 -21.62 27.93
CA GLN A 258 -16.37 -22.76 28.83
C GLN A 258 -16.33 -22.36 30.31
N THR A 259 -15.49 -21.39 30.66
CA THR A 259 -15.36 -20.89 32.03
C THR A 259 -16.63 -20.18 32.45
N VAL A 260 -17.21 -19.35 31.58
CA VAL A 260 -18.50 -18.68 31.79
C VAL A 260 -19.62 -19.71 31.99
N GLU A 261 -19.69 -20.74 31.16
CA GLU A 261 -20.67 -21.82 31.30
C GLU A 261 -20.52 -22.55 32.65
N ARG A 262 -19.31 -22.95 33.02
CA ARG A 262 -19.04 -23.66 34.28
C ARG A 262 -19.29 -22.81 35.51
N ASN A 263 -18.99 -21.51 35.45
CA ASN A 263 -19.25 -20.59 36.54
C ASN A 263 -20.74 -20.28 36.70
N GLY A 264 -21.47 -20.14 35.58
CA GLY A 264 -22.90 -19.88 35.59
C GLY A 264 -23.74 -21.08 36.01
N MET A 265 -23.34 -22.30 35.62
CA MET A 265 -24.09 -23.53 35.88
C MET A 265 -23.60 -24.32 37.09
N GLY A 266 -22.31 -24.20 37.45
CA GLY A 266 -21.64 -25.12 38.37
C GLY A 266 -21.30 -26.46 37.72
N LEU A 267 -20.45 -27.24 38.37
CA LEU A 267 -20.13 -28.60 37.99
C LEU A 267 -21.13 -29.56 38.68
N PRO A 268 -21.93 -30.33 37.93
CA PRO A 268 -22.79 -31.34 38.54
C PRO A 268 -21.97 -32.48 39.16
N ILE A 269 -22.30 -32.80 40.41
CA ILE A 269 -21.75 -33.93 41.15
C ILE A 269 -22.94 -34.76 41.64
N VAL A 270 -22.92 -36.04 41.27
CA VAL A 270 -23.88 -37.04 41.75
C VAL A 270 -23.11 -38.07 42.56
N GLU A 271 -23.38 -38.12 43.85
CA GLU A 271 -22.87 -39.17 44.74
C GLU A 271 -23.87 -40.33 44.75
N TYR A 272 -23.35 -41.56 44.68
CA TYR A 272 -24.13 -42.80 44.73
C TYR A 272 -23.54 -43.74 45.78
N GLN A 273 -24.39 -44.60 46.38
CA GLN A 273 -23.98 -45.48 47.48
C GLN A 273 -23.60 -46.88 47.02
N ASP A 274 -24.32 -47.44 46.04
CA ASP A 274 -24.11 -48.79 45.51
C ASP A 274 -23.36 -48.72 44.17
N PRO A 275 -22.26 -49.47 43.96
CA PRO A 275 -21.62 -49.61 42.65
C PRO A 275 -22.57 -50.00 41.50
N ALA A 276 -23.69 -50.66 41.77
CA ALA A 276 -24.72 -50.98 40.78
C ALA A 276 -25.41 -49.74 40.17
N ASP A 277 -25.43 -48.62 40.90
CA ASP A 277 -26.09 -47.37 40.50
C ASP A 277 -25.22 -46.45 39.65
N ARG A 278 -23.99 -46.87 39.34
CA ARG A 278 -23.02 -46.06 38.61
C ARG A 278 -23.52 -45.63 37.22
N ALA A 279 -24.14 -46.55 36.47
CA ALA A 279 -24.64 -46.25 35.13
C ALA A 279 -25.77 -45.20 35.18
N ASP A 280 -26.71 -45.36 36.11
CA ASP A 280 -27.80 -44.40 36.33
C ASP A 280 -27.26 -43.02 36.78
N ALA A 281 -26.23 -42.99 37.63
CA ALA A 281 -25.58 -41.75 38.06
C ALA A 281 -24.86 -41.03 36.91
N GLU A 282 -24.16 -41.77 36.04
CA GLU A 282 -23.49 -41.23 34.86
C GLU A 282 -24.52 -40.63 33.88
N ASP A 283 -25.64 -41.32 33.65
CA ASP A 283 -26.74 -40.83 32.83
C ASP A 283 -27.38 -39.57 33.42
N MET A 284 -27.60 -39.53 34.74
CA MET A 284 -28.12 -38.34 35.42
C MET A 284 -27.19 -37.15 35.21
N VAL A 285 -25.88 -37.28 35.49
CA VAL A 285 -24.88 -36.19 35.32
C VAL A 285 -24.85 -35.67 33.89
N GLN A 286 -24.88 -36.57 32.89
CA GLN A 286 -24.84 -36.19 31.47
C GLN A 286 -26.11 -35.48 30.99
N GLN A 287 -27.25 -35.71 31.64
CA GLN A 287 -28.53 -35.12 31.27
C GLN A 287 -28.84 -33.81 32.00
N ILE A 288 -28.07 -33.45 33.04
CA ILE A 288 -28.24 -32.15 33.71
C ILE A 288 -28.04 -31.03 32.69
N ARG A 289 -29.03 -30.15 32.58
CA ARG A 289 -28.99 -28.92 31.76
C ARG A 289 -29.31 -27.74 32.68
N ALA A 290 -28.80 -26.56 32.35
CA ALA A 290 -29.27 -25.34 32.96
C ALA A 290 -30.48 -24.79 32.18
N GLY A 291 -31.45 -24.23 32.91
CA GLY A 291 -32.62 -23.60 32.33
C GLY A 291 -33.75 -23.42 33.35
N ALA A 292 -34.72 -22.55 33.06
CA ALA A 292 -35.86 -22.28 33.94
C ALA A 292 -36.76 -23.52 34.20
N THR A 293 -36.67 -24.54 33.34
CA THR A 293 -37.38 -25.82 33.45
C THR A 293 -36.46 -26.98 33.83
N ALA A 294 -35.19 -26.70 34.17
CA ALA A 294 -34.25 -27.74 34.57
C ALA A 294 -34.62 -28.32 35.94
N GLY A 295 -34.60 -29.64 36.04
CA GLY A 295 -34.88 -30.37 37.27
C GLY A 295 -34.46 -31.83 37.13
N ILE A 296 -34.24 -32.49 38.26
CA ILE A 296 -33.85 -33.90 38.33
C ILE A 296 -34.75 -34.54 39.39
N ALA A 297 -35.33 -35.69 39.06
CA ALA A 297 -36.10 -36.49 39.99
C ALA A 297 -35.29 -37.75 40.33
N TYR A 298 -35.09 -38.02 41.62
CA TYR A 298 -34.39 -39.20 42.09
C TYR A 298 -34.95 -39.67 43.43
N GLU A 299 -34.70 -40.94 43.77
CA GLU A 299 -35.16 -41.54 45.02
C GLU A 299 -34.31 -41.08 46.21
N ARG A 300 -34.97 -40.63 47.28
CA ARG A 300 -34.31 -40.07 48.46
C ARG A 300 -33.43 -41.13 49.13
N GLY A 301 -32.11 -40.89 49.16
CA GLY A 301 -31.13 -41.78 49.78
C GLY A 301 -30.36 -42.67 48.80
N ARG A 302 -30.80 -42.79 47.54
CA ARG A 302 -30.07 -43.52 46.48
C ARG A 302 -29.00 -42.66 45.81
N PHE A 303 -29.33 -41.39 45.53
CA PHE A 303 -28.44 -40.40 44.93
C PHE A 303 -28.42 -39.10 45.75
N SER A 304 -27.29 -38.38 45.72
CA SER A 304 -27.15 -37.01 46.22
C SER A 304 -26.62 -36.14 45.09
N VAL A 305 -27.43 -35.17 44.65
CA VAL A 305 -27.08 -34.28 43.55
C VAL A 305 -26.71 -32.91 44.09
N SER A 306 -25.51 -32.43 43.75
CA SER A 306 -25.07 -31.08 44.06
C SER A 306 -24.48 -30.39 42.83
N LEU A 307 -24.68 -29.08 42.74
CA LEU A 307 -23.99 -28.24 41.75
C LEU A 307 -22.85 -27.54 42.50
N GLN A 308 -21.62 -27.94 42.19
CA GLN A 308 -20.45 -27.30 42.77
C GLN A 308 -20.02 -26.11 41.91
N GLY A 309 -20.28 -24.90 42.40
CA GLY A 309 -19.72 -23.68 41.81
C GLY A 309 -18.20 -23.62 41.94
N VAL A 310 -17.56 -22.72 41.18
CA VAL A 310 -16.12 -22.49 41.31
C VAL A 310 -15.82 -21.85 42.66
N SER A 311 -14.92 -22.47 43.43
CA SER A 311 -14.45 -21.92 44.70
C SER A 311 -13.27 -20.97 44.48
N GLY A 312 -13.38 -19.73 44.95
CA GLY A 312 -12.32 -18.71 44.85
C GLY A 312 -12.63 -17.61 43.84
N THR A 313 -11.59 -16.91 43.37
CA THR A 313 -11.72 -15.85 42.37
C THR A 313 -11.77 -16.45 40.96
N VAL A 314 -12.81 -16.12 40.20
CA VAL A 314 -12.90 -16.47 38.78
C VAL A 314 -11.79 -15.77 38.01
N VAL A 315 -11.07 -16.52 37.18
CA VAL A 315 -10.06 -15.94 36.28
C VAL A 315 -10.79 -15.21 35.17
N ASP A 316 -10.63 -13.89 35.13
CA ASP A 316 -11.07 -13.07 34.00
C ASP A 316 -10.07 -13.24 32.83
N ALA A 317 -10.53 -13.81 31.72
CA ALA A 317 -9.71 -13.99 30.53
C ALA A 317 -9.65 -12.73 29.65
N LEU A 318 -10.61 -11.79 29.79
CA LEU A 318 -10.74 -10.64 28.90
C LEU A 318 -9.47 -9.79 28.85
N PRO A 319 -8.81 -9.42 29.97
CA PRO A 319 -7.57 -8.65 29.91
C PRO A 319 -6.43 -9.37 29.15
N LYS A 320 -6.38 -10.70 29.22
CA LYS A 320 -5.38 -11.51 28.51
C LYS A 320 -5.69 -11.58 27.02
N ILE A 321 -6.97 -11.73 26.66
CA ILE A 321 -7.43 -11.70 25.27
C ILE A 321 -7.11 -10.34 24.65
N THR A 322 -7.47 -9.24 25.33
CA THR A 322 -7.18 -7.87 24.87
C THR A 322 -5.68 -7.63 24.70
N ALA A 323 -4.85 -8.07 25.64
CA ALA A 323 -3.39 -7.93 25.52
C ALA A 323 -2.82 -8.63 24.28
N HIS A 324 -3.36 -9.79 23.92
CA HIS A 324 -2.96 -10.50 22.70
C HIS A 324 -3.52 -9.84 21.43
N GLN A 325 -4.75 -9.32 21.44
CA GLN A 325 -5.31 -8.56 20.33
C GLN A 325 -4.54 -7.26 20.06
N GLN A 326 -4.14 -6.54 21.10
CA GLN A 326 -3.26 -5.36 20.99
C GLN A 326 -1.86 -5.71 20.48
N ALA A 327 -1.37 -6.91 20.79
CA ALA A 327 -0.10 -7.39 20.25
C ALA A 327 -0.18 -7.69 18.74
N ILE A 328 -1.36 -8.08 18.23
CA ILE A 328 -1.60 -8.31 16.79
C ILE A 328 -1.50 -6.98 16.03
N THR A 329 -2.25 -5.96 16.42
CA THR A 329 -2.22 -4.61 15.83
C THR A 329 -0.84 -3.97 15.95
N LYS A 330 -0.19 -4.10 17.12
CA LYS A 330 1.19 -3.63 17.30
C LYS A 330 2.18 -4.32 16.35
N SER A 331 1.99 -5.60 16.06
CA SER A 331 2.89 -6.34 15.15
C SER A 331 2.86 -5.82 13.71
N VAL A 332 1.77 -5.18 13.29
CA VAL A 332 1.60 -4.59 11.96
C VAL A 332 1.69 -3.05 11.96
N GLY A 333 2.02 -2.45 13.10
CA GLY A 333 2.16 -1.00 13.26
C GLY A 333 0.84 -0.23 13.41
N ALA A 334 -0.31 -0.92 13.50
CA ALA A 334 -1.64 -0.31 13.58
C ALA A 334 -2.07 -0.03 15.04
N MET A 335 -1.16 0.48 15.88
CA MET A 335 -1.40 0.68 17.32
C MET A 335 -2.51 1.70 17.63
N PHE A 336 -2.81 2.59 16.69
CA PHE A 336 -3.85 3.60 16.83
C PHE A 336 -5.26 2.98 16.89
N LEU A 337 -5.47 1.77 16.35
CA LEU A 337 -6.74 1.06 16.40
C LEU A 337 -7.15 0.65 17.82
N ASP A 338 -6.17 0.55 18.73
CA ASP A 338 -6.41 0.14 20.12
C ASP A 338 -6.59 1.33 21.08
N LEU A 339 -6.46 2.57 20.58
CA LEU A 339 -6.57 3.76 21.41
C LEU A 339 -8.03 4.04 21.80
N GLY A 340 -8.24 4.37 23.07
CA GLY A 340 -9.52 4.82 23.59
C GLY A 340 -9.85 6.27 23.22
N HIS A 341 -11.04 6.72 23.62
CA HIS A 341 -11.59 8.04 23.25
C HIS A 341 -11.10 9.22 24.13
N ASP A 342 -10.12 9.01 25.00
CA ASP A 342 -9.65 10.03 25.96
C ASP A 342 -8.84 11.15 25.29
N ALA A 343 -8.94 12.38 25.82
CA ALA A 343 -8.28 13.56 25.24
C ALA A 343 -6.74 13.43 25.16
N GLY A 344 -6.11 12.73 26.11
CA GLY A 344 -4.67 12.44 26.08
C GLY A 344 -4.26 11.37 25.05
N ALA A 345 -5.22 10.55 24.58
CA ALA A 345 -4.99 9.54 23.55
C ALA A 345 -4.94 10.16 22.14
N ARG A 346 -5.45 11.38 21.94
CA ARG A 346 -5.50 12.03 20.62
C ARG A 346 -4.12 12.41 20.08
N SER A 347 -3.30 13.11 20.87
CA SER A 347 -1.96 13.53 20.43
C SER A 347 -1.01 12.34 20.22
N LEU A 348 -1.16 11.30 21.05
CA LEU A 348 -0.46 10.03 20.85
C LEU A 348 -0.95 9.30 19.59
N GLY A 349 -2.27 9.33 19.35
CA GLY A 349 -2.90 8.78 18.15
C GLY A 349 -2.38 9.41 16.87
N GLU A 350 -2.33 10.75 16.80
CA GLU A 350 -1.76 11.48 15.66
C GLU A 350 -0.31 11.05 15.37
N THR A 351 0.52 10.94 16.41
CA THR A 351 1.93 10.52 16.25
C THR A 351 2.03 9.07 15.72
N PHE A 352 1.20 8.16 16.22
CA PHE A 352 1.17 6.77 15.74
C PHE A 352 0.60 6.66 14.32
N GLU A 353 -0.42 7.44 13.98
CA GLU A 353 -0.97 7.52 12.64
C GLU A 353 0.09 8.00 11.63
N GLN A 354 0.83 9.09 11.93
CA GLN A 354 1.90 9.58 11.07
C GLN A 354 2.98 8.52 10.80
N TYR A 355 3.40 7.78 11.84
CA TYR A 355 4.36 6.69 11.68
C TYR A 355 3.77 5.53 10.86
N PHE A 356 2.51 5.19 11.08
CA PHE A 356 1.81 4.16 10.33
C PHE A 356 1.69 4.53 8.84
N VAL A 357 1.27 5.75 8.50
CA VAL A 357 1.21 6.23 7.11
C VAL A 357 2.59 6.17 6.44
N ARG A 358 3.67 6.46 7.18
CA ARG A 358 5.04 6.30 6.67
C ARG A 358 5.37 4.83 6.33
N ILE A 359 4.92 3.87 7.14
CA ILE A 359 5.04 2.43 6.84
C ILE A 359 4.25 2.10 5.56
N LEU A 360 2.99 2.55 5.45
CA LEU A 360 2.15 2.29 4.28
C LEU A 360 2.78 2.83 2.99
N ARG A 361 3.27 4.07 3.02
CA ARG A 361 4.00 4.68 1.89
C ARG A 361 5.25 3.88 1.52
N SER A 362 5.97 3.37 2.53
CA SER A 362 7.13 2.52 2.28
C SER A 362 6.72 1.26 1.54
N TRP A 363 5.71 0.51 2.00
CA TRP A 363 5.23 -0.69 1.31
C TRP A 363 4.69 -0.40 -0.10
N ALA A 364 3.88 0.64 -0.25
CA ALA A 364 3.36 1.05 -1.55
C ALA A 364 4.50 1.34 -2.54
N LYS A 365 5.56 2.03 -2.09
CA LYS A 365 6.72 2.36 -2.94
C LYS A 365 7.65 1.17 -3.20
N THR A 366 8.01 0.41 -2.17
CA THR A 366 9.09 -0.58 -2.24
C THR A 366 8.64 -1.96 -2.68
N VAL A 367 7.38 -2.32 -2.47
CA VAL A 367 6.84 -3.64 -2.85
C VAL A 367 6.01 -3.50 -4.12
N ILE A 368 5.08 -2.54 -4.17
CA ILE A 368 4.13 -2.44 -5.27
C ILE A 368 4.71 -1.63 -6.43
N ALA A 369 5.07 -0.37 -6.19
CA ALA A 369 5.45 0.56 -7.25
C ALA A 369 6.74 0.15 -7.97
N SER A 370 7.76 -0.27 -7.21
CA SER A 370 9.02 -0.79 -7.76
C SER A 370 8.82 -2.02 -8.64
N THR A 371 8.13 -3.05 -8.14
CA THR A 371 7.87 -4.30 -8.86
C THR A 371 7.04 -4.06 -10.11
N ALA A 372 6.00 -3.24 -10.01
CA ALA A 372 5.16 -2.89 -11.15
C ALA A 372 5.93 -2.07 -12.20
N THR A 373 6.77 -1.13 -11.77
CA THR A 373 7.62 -0.37 -12.68
C THR A 373 8.58 -1.29 -13.44
N GLU A 374 9.23 -2.19 -12.71
CA GLU A 374 10.31 -3.02 -13.23
C GLU A 374 9.83 -4.20 -14.10
N HIS A 375 8.65 -4.74 -13.81
CA HIS A 375 8.13 -5.94 -14.46
C HIS A 375 6.85 -5.70 -15.27
N ILE A 376 6.17 -4.55 -15.13
CA ILE A 376 5.01 -4.23 -15.98
C ILE A 376 5.40 -3.11 -16.94
N VAL A 377 5.85 -1.98 -16.40
CA VAL A 377 6.12 -0.79 -17.22
C VAL A 377 7.33 -0.98 -18.10
N ARG A 378 8.46 -1.44 -17.55
CA ARG A 378 9.66 -1.72 -18.34
C ARG A 378 9.36 -2.74 -19.44
N ASP A 379 8.79 -3.90 -19.11
CA ASP A 379 8.48 -4.95 -20.09
C ASP A 379 7.57 -4.43 -21.23
N LEU A 380 6.60 -3.58 -20.90
CA LEU A 380 5.70 -2.95 -21.87
C LEU A 380 6.45 -1.96 -22.79
N VAL A 381 7.34 -1.14 -22.22
CA VAL A 381 8.14 -0.18 -23.00
C VAL A 381 9.19 -0.89 -23.85
N GLU A 382 9.91 -1.87 -23.32
CA GLU A 382 10.92 -2.62 -24.05
C GLU A 382 10.34 -3.35 -25.26
N ARG A 383 9.14 -3.93 -25.14
CA ARG A 383 8.44 -4.62 -26.24
C ARG A 383 8.03 -3.68 -27.37
N ASN A 384 7.82 -2.40 -27.08
CA ASN A 384 7.38 -1.41 -28.05
C ASN A 384 8.55 -0.57 -28.58
N TRP A 385 9.38 0.01 -27.73
CA TRP A 385 10.45 0.95 -28.13
C TRP A 385 11.87 0.36 -28.06
N GLY A 386 12.04 -0.84 -27.50
CA GLY A 386 13.34 -1.49 -27.33
C GLY A 386 13.96 -1.25 -25.94
N PRO A 387 15.07 -1.96 -25.65
CA PRO A 387 15.67 -2.01 -24.30
C PRO A 387 16.32 -0.70 -23.84
N ASP A 388 16.65 0.21 -24.77
CA ASP A 388 17.36 1.45 -24.46
C ASP A 388 16.42 2.65 -24.21
N GLU A 389 15.11 2.47 -24.34
CA GLU A 389 14.14 3.56 -24.16
C GLU A 389 13.87 3.85 -22.67
N ALA A 390 13.85 5.13 -22.30
CA ALA A 390 13.47 5.56 -20.96
C ALA A 390 11.97 5.28 -20.70
N TYR A 391 11.66 4.72 -19.53
CA TYR A 391 10.30 4.38 -19.13
C TYR A 391 9.88 5.13 -17.86
N PRO A 392 8.58 5.45 -17.71
CA PRO A 392 8.09 6.16 -16.54
C PRO A 392 8.06 5.26 -15.31
N ARG A 393 8.14 5.85 -14.12
CA ARG A 393 8.07 5.11 -12.85
C ARG A 393 6.69 5.26 -12.23
N ILE A 394 6.09 4.17 -11.79
CA ILE A 394 4.86 4.23 -11.00
C ILE A 394 5.20 4.82 -9.63
N VAL A 395 4.42 5.78 -9.16
CA VAL A 395 4.57 6.40 -7.86
C VAL A 395 3.24 6.42 -7.11
N PRO A 396 3.20 5.96 -5.85
CA PRO A 396 2.03 6.20 -5.01
C PRO A 396 2.01 7.68 -4.64
N GLY A 397 0.86 8.32 -4.80
CA GLY A 397 0.66 9.67 -4.29
C GLY A 397 0.54 9.72 -2.78
N ASP A 398 0.29 10.91 -2.26
CA ASP A 398 0.27 11.12 -0.82
C ASP A 398 -0.94 10.46 -0.15
N ILE A 399 -0.65 9.43 0.65
CA ILE A 399 -1.58 8.74 1.56
C ILE A 399 -1.95 9.64 2.77
N ASN A 400 -1.31 10.80 2.93
CA ASN A 400 -1.55 11.70 4.06
C ASN A 400 -2.94 12.35 4.03
N THR A 401 -3.52 12.44 5.23
CA THR A 401 -4.63 13.31 5.61
C THR A 401 -4.18 14.74 5.95
N GLU A 402 -2.88 14.98 6.18
CA GLU A 402 -2.34 16.31 6.46
C GLU A 402 -2.46 17.20 5.23
N GLN A 403 -3.45 18.10 5.30
CA GLN A 403 -3.68 19.15 4.35
C GLN A 403 -2.86 20.37 4.78
N LEU A 404 -2.30 21.09 3.81
CA LEU A 404 -1.87 22.45 4.10
C LEU A 404 -3.09 23.21 4.59
N SER A 405 -3.03 23.75 5.80
CA SER A 405 -4.12 24.56 6.31
C SER A 405 -4.27 25.80 5.42
N PRO A 406 -5.48 26.39 5.31
CA PRO A 406 -5.66 27.65 4.58
C PRO A 406 -4.67 28.74 5.02
N GLU A 407 -4.31 28.75 6.31
CA GLU A 407 -3.31 29.66 6.88
C GLU A 407 -1.89 29.37 6.36
N GLN A 408 -1.52 28.10 6.20
CA GLN A 408 -0.22 27.72 5.63
C GLN A 408 -0.13 28.10 4.15
N LEU A 409 -1.19 27.88 3.37
CA LEU A 409 -1.24 28.29 1.96
C LEU A 409 -1.18 29.80 1.80
N LYS A 410 -1.88 30.54 2.66
CA LYS A 410 -1.75 32.00 2.73
C LYS A 410 -0.31 32.41 3.00
N THR A 411 0.31 31.82 4.02
CA THR A 411 1.71 32.13 4.41
C THR A 411 2.69 31.83 3.28
N LEU A 412 2.52 30.71 2.57
CA LEU A 412 3.38 30.33 1.44
C LEU A 412 3.20 31.24 0.23
N THR A 413 1.97 31.69 -0.03
CA THR A 413 1.66 32.68 -1.07
C THR A 413 2.26 34.04 -0.72
N GLU A 414 2.08 34.51 0.53
CA GLU A 414 2.65 35.77 1.02
C GLU A 414 4.20 35.77 1.02
N ALA A 415 4.81 34.61 1.29
CA ALA A 415 6.26 34.43 1.22
C ALA A 415 6.82 34.34 -0.21
N GLY A 416 5.96 34.36 -1.23
CA GLY A 416 6.35 34.22 -2.64
C GLY A 416 6.87 32.83 -3.02
N LEU A 417 6.58 31.81 -2.21
CA LEU A 417 6.98 30.42 -2.46
C LEU A 417 5.95 29.66 -3.31
N LEU A 418 4.71 30.15 -3.38
CA LEU A 418 3.64 29.62 -4.23
C LEU A 418 3.07 30.73 -5.11
N VAL A 419 2.85 30.40 -6.38
CA VAL A 419 2.12 31.25 -7.34
C VAL A 419 0.74 30.62 -7.54
N ALA A 420 -0.31 31.43 -7.47
CA ALA A 420 -1.68 31.00 -7.72
C ALA A 420 -1.97 30.88 -9.22
N ASP A 421 -1.27 29.98 -9.91
CA ASP A 421 -1.50 29.65 -11.32
C ASP A 421 -2.73 28.73 -11.50
N ASP A 422 -3.22 28.59 -12.73
CA ASP A 422 -4.40 27.77 -13.03
C ASP A 422 -4.19 26.30 -12.65
N GLY A 423 -2.96 25.82 -12.78
CA GLY A 423 -2.56 24.48 -12.32
C GLY A 423 -2.72 24.30 -10.81
N MET A 424 -2.26 25.25 -10.01
CA MET A 424 -2.40 25.26 -8.56
C MET A 424 -3.87 25.43 -8.15
N LYS A 425 -4.61 26.34 -8.79
CA LYS A 425 -6.07 26.52 -8.55
C LYS A 425 -6.80 25.19 -8.78
N GLN A 426 -6.51 24.48 -9.88
CA GLN A 426 -7.13 23.19 -10.17
C GLN A 426 -6.67 22.07 -9.22
N HIS A 427 -5.39 22.06 -8.84
CA HIS A 427 -4.86 21.12 -7.85
C HIS A 427 -5.57 21.28 -6.51
N VAL A 428 -5.70 22.53 -6.06
CA VAL A 428 -6.40 22.92 -4.83
C VAL A 428 -7.88 22.53 -4.87
N ARG A 429 -8.58 22.79 -5.99
CA ARG A 429 -9.98 22.40 -6.18
C ARG A 429 -10.17 20.88 -6.12
N THR A 430 -9.35 20.14 -6.85
CA THR A 430 -9.38 18.68 -6.85
C THR A 430 -9.13 18.13 -5.44
N ARG A 431 -8.15 18.68 -4.74
CA ARG A 431 -7.73 18.21 -3.41
C ARG A 431 -8.78 18.47 -2.33
N TRP A 432 -9.56 19.54 -2.42
CA TRP A 432 -10.67 19.84 -1.50
C TRP A 432 -12.06 19.50 -2.02
N SER A 433 -12.16 18.82 -3.17
CA SER A 433 -13.45 18.50 -3.81
C SER A 433 -14.33 19.75 -4.01
N LEU A 434 -13.70 20.87 -4.36
CA LEU A 434 -14.42 22.10 -4.71
C LEU A 434 -15.01 21.98 -6.13
N PRO A 435 -16.13 22.68 -6.42
CA PRO A 435 -16.70 22.72 -7.76
C PRO A 435 -15.69 23.19 -8.81
N GLU A 436 -15.80 22.65 -10.03
CA GLU A 436 -15.11 23.23 -11.19
C GLU A 436 -15.61 24.66 -11.42
N PRO A 437 -14.73 25.59 -11.85
CA PRO A 437 -15.16 26.94 -12.17
C PRO A 437 -16.19 26.90 -13.30
N ASP A 438 -17.25 27.71 -13.17
CA ASP A 438 -18.17 27.90 -14.29
C ASP A 438 -17.38 28.58 -15.43
N PRO A 439 -17.43 28.05 -16.66
CA PRO A 439 -16.70 28.61 -17.80
C PRO A 439 -17.15 30.05 -18.15
N GLU A 440 -18.27 30.52 -17.60
CA GLU A 440 -18.75 31.89 -17.72
C GLU A 440 -18.08 32.85 -16.71
N GLU A 441 -17.58 32.37 -15.57
CA GLU A 441 -16.92 33.22 -14.54
C GLU A 441 -15.43 33.46 -14.81
N GLU A 442 -14.77 32.61 -15.61
CA GLU A 442 -13.33 32.80 -15.98
C GLU A 442 -13.09 34.04 -16.86
N GLN A 443 -14.14 34.61 -17.47
CA GLN A 443 -14.04 35.84 -18.27
C GLN A 443 -14.09 37.12 -17.43
N ASP A 444 -14.45 37.01 -16.14
CA ASP A 444 -14.72 38.15 -15.25
C ASP A 444 -13.73 38.27 -14.07
N GLU A 445 -12.53 37.65 -14.13
CA GLU A 445 -11.48 37.98 -13.15
C GLU A 445 -11.03 39.44 -13.35
N PRO A 446 -11.21 40.35 -12.36
CA PRO A 446 -10.66 41.69 -12.44
C PRO A 446 -9.13 41.59 -12.39
N ALA A 447 -8.47 42.27 -13.33
CA ALA A 447 -7.02 42.37 -13.42
C ALA A 447 -6.39 42.61 -12.03
N ALA A 448 -5.38 41.80 -11.70
CA ALA A 448 -4.59 41.95 -10.47
C ALA A 448 -4.21 43.43 -10.25
N PRO A 449 -4.28 43.97 -9.02
CA PRO A 449 -3.97 45.36 -8.77
C PRO A 449 -2.54 45.65 -9.23
N ALA A 450 -2.42 46.60 -10.15
CA ALA A 450 -1.15 47.03 -10.72
C ALA A 450 -0.18 47.42 -9.60
N ASN A 451 1.02 46.84 -9.66
CA ASN A 451 2.11 47.13 -8.74
C ASN A 451 2.47 48.64 -8.82
N PRO A 452 2.39 49.43 -7.74
CA PRO A 452 2.55 50.90 -7.78
C PRO A 452 3.99 51.39 -8.08
N PHE A 453 4.90 50.49 -8.47
CA PHE A 453 6.30 50.79 -8.76
C PHE A 453 6.72 50.58 -10.22
N GLN A 454 5.78 50.44 -11.16
CA GLN A 454 6.12 50.50 -12.58
C GLN A 454 6.06 51.94 -13.10
N PRO A 455 7.16 52.52 -13.63
CA PRO A 455 7.11 53.79 -14.32
C PRO A 455 6.31 53.65 -15.62
N GLU A 456 5.38 54.58 -15.84
CA GLU A 456 4.49 54.65 -17.01
C GLU A 456 5.31 54.83 -18.30
N PRO A 457 5.08 54.04 -19.38
CA PRO A 457 5.85 54.17 -20.61
C PRO A 457 5.52 55.47 -21.34
N GLU A 458 6.54 56.19 -21.81
CA GLU A 458 6.40 57.46 -22.53
C GLU A 458 5.57 57.28 -23.83
N PRO A 459 4.67 58.24 -24.16
CA PRO A 459 3.85 58.14 -25.36
C PRO A 459 4.69 58.30 -26.64
N VAL A 460 4.57 57.32 -27.53
CA VAL A 460 5.15 57.29 -28.87
C VAL A 460 4.12 57.68 -29.93
N ASP A 461 4.55 58.33 -31.01
CA ASP A 461 3.67 58.77 -32.10
C ASP A 461 3.18 57.56 -32.93
N PRO A 462 1.85 57.35 -33.13
CA PRO A 462 1.31 56.11 -33.71
C PRO A 462 1.67 55.86 -35.18
N VAL A 463 2.26 56.82 -35.89
CA VAL A 463 2.53 56.69 -37.33
C VAL A 463 3.99 56.35 -37.63
N THR A 464 4.94 56.79 -36.80
CA THR A 464 6.38 56.59 -37.05
C THR A 464 7.10 55.76 -35.99
N GLY A 465 6.50 55.56 -34.81
CA GLY A 465 7.08 54.72 -33.75
C GLY A 465 8.31 55.31 -33.06
N GLU A 466 8.63 56.58 -33.28
CA GLU A 466 9.69 57.30 -32.57
C GLU A 466 9.12 58.08 -31.36
N PRO A 467 9.91 58.28 -30.28
CA PRO A 467 9.50 59.12 -29.15
C PRO A 467 9.28 60.57 -29.57
N LEU A 468 8.18 61.18 -29.12
CA LEU A 468 7.90 62.59 -29.40
C LEU A 468 8.99 63.48 -28.76
N PRO A 469 9.56 64.47 -29.48
CA PRO A 469 10.51 65.38 -28.87
C PRO A 469 9.83 66.27 -27.83
N ASN A 470 10.39 66.31 -26.62
CA ASN A 470 9.92 67.14 -25.51
C ASN A 470 9.81 68.62 -25.93
N PRO A 471 8.71 69.33 -25.63
CA PRO A 471 8.64 70.76 -25.86
C PRO A 471 9.59 71.50 -24.90
N SER A 472 10.53 72.27 -25.48
CA SER A 472 11.38 73.20 -24.74
C SER A 472 10.56 74.27 -24.00
N PRO A 473 11.08 74.83 -22.89
CA PRO A 473 10.29 75.57 -21.91
C PRO A 473 10.26 77.06 -22.25
N ASP A 474 9.16 77.55 -22.82
CA ASP A 474 8.85 78.99 -22.80
C ASP A 474 7.35 79.23 -23.05
N GLY A 475 6.65 79.79 -22.07
CA GLY A 475 5.24 80.15 -22.22
C GLY A 475 4.44 80.14 -20.91
N GLN A 476 4.75 81.08 -20.03
CA GLN A 476 4.07 81.36 -18.77
C GLN A 476 2.53 81.35 -18.85
N GLN A 477 1.87 80.81 -17.82
CA GLN A 477 0.79 81.52 -17.15
C GLN A 477 0.73 81.18 -15.66
N ARG A 478 0.43 82.22 -14.87
CA ARG A 478 0.78 82.42 -13.46
C ARG A 478 -0.28 81.86 -12.50
N ASN A 479 0.23 81.36 -11.37
CA ASN A 479 -0.27 81.34 -9.97
C ASN A 479 -1.65 81.97 -9.67
N PRO A 480 -2.41 81.52 -8.63
CA PRO A 480 -1.94 81.77 -7.26
C PRO A 480 -2.59 80.93 -6.14
N PHE A 481 -1.93 79.95 -5.52
CA PHE A 481 -2.21 79.59 -4.10
C PHE A 481 -1.09 78.69 -3.57
N GLN A 482 0.03 79.30 -3.22
CA GLN A 482 0.96 78.73 -2.23
C GLN A 482 1.45 79.85 -1.33
N PRO A 483 1.25 79.78 -0.01
CA PRO A 483 2.24 80.27 0.92
C PRO A 483 3.41 79.28 0.99
N VAL A 484 4.60 79.87 0.96
CA VAL A 484 5.92 79.26 0.87
C VAL A 484 6.49 79.06 2.28
N ALA A 485 7.48 78.18 2.37
CA ALA A 485 8.54 78.08 3.38
C ALA A 485 8.29 77.06 4.50
N ALA A 486 9.28 76.32 5.01
CA ALA A 486 10.72 76.48 4.90
C ALA A 486 11.43 75.13 5.05
N ALA A 487 12.59 75.04 4.41
CA ALA A 487 13.65 74.11 4.73
C ALA A 487 14.09 74.24 6.21
N GLN A 488 14.58 73.15 6.82
CA GLN A 488 15.94 73.08 7.38
C GLN A 488 16.23 71.73 8.10
N TYR A 489 17.30 71.08 7.65
CA TYR A 489 18.45 70.58 8.43
C TYR A 489 18.25 69.82 9.76
N ALA A 490 18.66 68.55 9.72
CA ALA A 490 19.83 67.94 10.39
C ALA A 490 19.96 67.83 11.93
N ALA A 491 20.64 66.72 12.31
CA ALA A 491 21.18 66.27 13.60
C ALA A 491 20.12 65.66 14.56
N GLY A 492 20.17 64.37 14.92
CA GLY A 492 21.23 63.61 15.61
C GLY A 492 20.63 63.17 16.95
N VAL A 493 20.70 61.91 17.41
CA VAL A 493 21.74 61.41 18.32
C VAL A 493 21.33 60.00 18.85
N THR A 494 22.26 59.04 18.70
CA THR A 494 22.64 57.84 19.50
C THR A 494 21.67 57.08 20.43
N THR A 495 21.79 55.74 20.43
CA THR A 495 22.35 54.89 21.52
C THR A 495 22.25 53.38 21.13
N SER A 496 23.36 52.68 20.89
CA SER A 496 24.20 51.90 21.83
C SER A 496 23.63 50.55 22.31
N THR A 497 24.09 49.50 21.61
CA THR A 497 24.44 48.13 22.02
C THR A 497 24.83 47.94 23.51
N ARG A 498 24.43 46.82 24.15
CA ARG A 498 25.34 45.71 24.56
C ARG A 498 24.64 44.59 25.36
N ALA A 499 25.07 43.37 25.02
CA ALA A 499 24.73 42.04 25.51
C ALA A 499 24.96 41.75 27.01
N THR A 500 24.40 40.64 27.50
CA THR A 500 25.04 39.78 28.52
C THR A 500 24.60 38.31 28.44
N ARG A 501 25.49 37.45 28.93
CA ARG A 501 25.70 36.01 28.69
C ARG A 501 25.10 35.13 29.79
N ARG A 502 24.88 33.86 29.43
CA ARG A 502 24.81 32.62 30.25
C ARG A 502 25.66 32.60 31.54
N ARG A 503 25.11 31.99 32.62
CA ARG A 503 25.46 30.66 33.20
C ARG A 503 24.81 30.45 34.58
N GLY A 504 24.43 29.20 34.91
CA GLY A 504 24.50 28.65 36.27
C GLY A 504 23.22 28.09 36.89
N SER A 505 23.13 26.75 36.96
CA SER A 505 22.37 25.96 37.98
C SER A 505 23.07 26.10 39.37
N PRO A 506 22.58 25.60 40.54
CA PRO A 506 21.49 24.63 40.80
C PRO A 506 20.62 24.86 42.08
N ALA A 507 19.73 23.88 42.33
CA ALA A 507 19.30 23.32 43.63
C ALA A 507 17.91 23.68 44.24
N SER A 508 17.26 22.59 44.68
CA SER A 508 16.25 22.42 45.76
C SER A 508 14.89 23.14 45.65
N ARG A 509 13.81 22.37 45.52
CA ARG A 509 13.06 21.74 46.62
C ARG A 509 12.07 20.71 46.08
#